data_AF-A0A4Z0QBB7-F1
#
_entry.id   AF-A0A4Z0QBB7-F1
#
_cell.length_a   1.000
_cell.length_b   1.000
_cell.length_c   1.000
_cell.angle_alpha   90.00
_cell.angle_beta   90.00
_cell.angle_gamma   90.00
#
_symmetry.space_group_name_H-M   'P 1'
#
loop_
_entity.id
_entity.type
_entity.pdbx_description
1 polymer ?
#
loop_
_entity_poly.entity_id
_entity_poly.type
_entity_poly.pdbx_seq_one_letter_code
_entity_poly.pdbx_strand_id
1 'polypeptide(L)'
;MTRKVTVFAVFWLLVATLAYGATITLFQATFDGSNVRVEWETTNEAGVQSYDIWRKANNEPSFAHMITMQPGSLRRYQFLDTNLYRGINGGPFTYRLVVHTSTGDQTYTTVLSTTPSAVQRSWGSIKSMFR
;
A
#
# COMPACT_ATOMS: atom_id res chain seq x y z
N MET A 1 -19.15 39.95 -27.76
CA MET A 1 -18.00 39.03 -27.98
C MET A 1 -17.42 38.50 -26.66
N THR A 2 -17.31 39.32 -25.61
CA THR A 2 -16.76 38.97 -24.28
C THR A 2 -17.44 37.78 -23.59
N ARG A 3 -18.78 37.69 -23.55
CA ARG A 3 -19.51 36.55 -22.95
C ARG A 3 -19.16 35.18 -23.54
N LYS A 4 -18.92 35.09 -24.85
CA LYS A 4 -18.57 33.82 -25.51
C LYS A 4 -17.15 33.37 -25.13
N VAL A 5 -16.24 34.33 -24.95
CA VAL A 5 -14.87 34.08 -24.47
C VAL A 5 -14.89 33.65 -23.00
N THR A 6 -15.71 34.28 -22.16
CA THR A 6 -15.85 33.89 -20.76
C THR A 6 -16.41 32.47 -20.61
N VAL A 7 -17.44 32.10 -21.39
CA VAL A 7 -18.01 30.75 -21.36
C VAL A 7 -17.01 29.70 -21.87
N PHE A 8 -16.24 30.00 -22.91
CA PHE A 8 -15.16 29.11 -23.39
C PHE A 8 -14.04 28.94 -22.36
N ALA A 9 -13.67 30.01 -21.66
CA ALA A 9 -12.64 29.98 -20.62
C ALA A 9 -13.09 29.18 -19.39
N VAL A 10 -14.36 29.33 -18.98
CA VAL A 10 -14.93 28.53 -17.87
C VAL A 10 -15.04 27.05 -18.25
N PHE A 11 -15.39 26.73 -19.51
CA PHE A 11 -15.43 25.36 -19.99
C PHE A 11 -14.04 24.70 -20.00
N TRP A 12 -13.00 25.42 -20.43
CA TRP A 12 -11.61 24.92 -20.36
C TRP A 12 -11.11 24.72 -18.93
N LEU A 13 -11.49 25.62 -18.01
CA LEU A 13 -11.17 25.47 -16.58
C LEU A 13 -11.85 24.24 -15.96
N LEU A 14 -13.06 23.90 -16.41
CA LEU A 14 -13.83 22.75 -15.92
C LEU A 14 -13.31 21.40 -16.44
N VAL A 15 -12.70 21.36 -17.63
CA VAL A 15 -12.09 20.13 -18.19
C VAL A 15 -10.73 19.84 -17.54
N ALA A 16 -10.03 20.86 -17.03
CA ALA A 16 -8.75 20.69 -16.35
C ALA A 16 -8.84 19.93 -15.02
N THR A 17 -10.03 19.71 -14.46
CA THR A 17 -10.24 18.97 -13.21
C THR A 17 -10.42 17.46 -13.42
N LEU A 18 -10.16 16.93 -14.63
CA LEU A 18 -10.12 15.47 -14.83
C LEU A 18 -9.18 14.86 -13.80
N ALA A 19 -9.69 13.87 -13.06
CA ALA A 19 -9.13 13.34 -11.82
C ALA A 19 -7.63 13.01 -11.93
N TYR A 20 -6.80 13.95 -11.46
CA TYR A 20 -5.38 13.73 -11.19
C TYR A 20 -5.26 13.09 -9.81
N GLY A 21 -4.95 11.81 -9.78
CA GLY A 21 -4.76 11.06 -8.56
C GLY A 21 -4.46 9.61 -8.85
N ALA A 22 -3.64 9.01 -7.99
CA ALA A 22 -3.42 7.58 -8.01
C ALA A 22 -4.70 6.86 -7.59
N THR A 23 -4.98 5.74 -8.24
CA THR A 23 -6.05 4.83 -7.80
C THR A 23 -5.42 3.51 -7.38
N ILE A 24 -5.27 3.32 -6.07
CA ILE A 24 -4.82 2.05 -5.49
C ILE A 24 -6.01 1.10 -5.36
N THR A 25 -5.92 -0.08 -5.98
CA THR A 25 -6.96 -1.11 -5.94
C THR A 25 -6.66 -2.21 -4.92
N LEU A 26 -5.39 -2.40 -4.57
CA LEU A 26 -4.94 -3.38 -3.60
C LEU A 26 -3.78 -2.81 -2.78
N PHE A 27 -3.81 -3.05 -1.47
CA PHE A 27 -2.64 -2.89 -0.62
C PHE A 27 -2.67 -3.95 0.48
N GLN A 28 -1.70 -4.87 0.43
CA GLN A 28 -1.67 -6.02 1.33
C GLN A 28 -0.25 -6.37 1.76
N ALA A 29 -0.13 -6.98 2.93
CA ALA A 29 1.10 -7.57 3.43
C ALA A 29 0.87 -9.05 3.73
N THR A 30 1.71 -9.91 3.20
CA THR A 30 1.62 -11.37 3.36
C THR A 30 2.97 -11.95 3.76
N PHE A 31 2.96 -13.06 4.50
CA PHE A 31 4.20 -13.78 4.81
C PHE A 31 4.72 -14.50 3.58
N ASP A 32 6.02 -14.39 3.33
CA ASP A 32 6.76 -15.11 2.29
C ASP A 32 7.98 -15.78 2.94
N GLY A 33 7.77 -17.01 3.41
CA GLY A 33 8.74 -17.73 4.25
C GLY A 33 9.00 -16.99 5.56
N SER A 34 10.24 -16.53 5.76
CA SER A 34 10.66 -15.71 6.91
C SER A 34 10.59 -14.20 6.64
N ASN A 35 10.15 -13.80 5.46
CA ASN A 35 10.06 -12.40 5.05
C ASN A 35 8.59 -11.99 4.96
N VAL A 36 8.34 -10.70 4.76
CA VAL A 36 7.01 -10.21 4.41
C VAL A 36 7.04 -9.55 3.06
N ARG A 37 6.12 -9.97 2.21
CA ARG A 37 5.87 -9.36 0.92
C ARG A 37 4.75 -8.34 1.08
N VAL A 38 5.09 -7.09 0.83
CA VAL A 38 4.14 -5.97 0.78
C VAL A 38 3.87 -5.66 -0.68
N GLU A 39 2.60 -5.68 -1.08
CA GLU A 39 2.19 -5.52 -2.47
C GLU A 39 1.12 -4.45 -2.58
N TRP A 40 1.21 -3.66 -3.65
CA TRP A 40 0.14 -2.75 -4.03
C TRP A 40 -0.08 -2.77 -5.53
N GLU A 41 -1.32 -2.49 -5.89
CA GLU A 41 -1.76 -2.39 -7.29
C GLU A 41 -2.40 -1.05 -7.57
N THR A 42 -2.12 -0.55 -8.77
CA THR A 42 -2.55 0.74 -9.26
C THR A 42 -3.33 0.54 -10.55
N THR A 43 -4.45 1.24 -10.70
CA THR A 43 -5.18 1.30 -11.98
C THR A 43 -4.88 2.59 -12.74
N ASN A 44 -4.50 3.64 -12.02
CA ASN A 44 -4.07 4.92 -12.53
C ASN A 44 -2.92 5.45 -11.67
N GLU A 45 -1.93 6.06 -12.32
CA GLU A 45 -0.76 6.70 -11.69
C GLU A 45 -0.58 8.15 -12.16
N ALA A 46 -1.59 8.73 -12.80
CA ALA A 46 -1.56 10.11 -13.25
C ALA A 46 -1.27 11.05 -12.08
N GLY A 47 -0.12 11.75 -12.15
CA GLY A 47 0.32 12.68 -11.13
C GLY A 47 1.01 12.03 -9.92
N VAL A 48 1.26 10.72 -9.92
CA VAL A 48 2.08 10.08 -8.87
C VAL A 48 3.54 10.50 -9.02
N GLN A 49 4.16 10.84 -7.89
CA GLN A 49 5.56 11.21 -7.78
C GLN A 49 6.37 10.08 -7.15
N SER A 50 5.87 9.46 -6.09
CA SER A 50 6.53 8.34 -5.42
C SER A 50 5.58 7.54 -4.53
N TYR A 51 6.04 6.33 -4.18
CA TYR A 51 5.42 5.44 -3.21
C TYR A 51 6.37 5.24 -2.03
N ASP A 52 5.93 5.59 -0.84
CA ASP A 52 6.69 5.36 0.39
C ASP A 52 6.05 4.24 1.20
N ILE A 53 6.84 3.24 1.54
CA ILE A 53 6.45 2.16 2.45
C ILE A 53 7.01 2.45 3.83
N TRP A 54 6.12 2.37 4.81
CA TRP A 54 6.42 2.51 6.21
C TRP A 54 5.94 1.29 6.99
N ARG A 55 6.63 0.97 8.06
CA ARG A 55 6.30 -0.15 8.94
C ARG A 55 6.27 0.30 10.40
N LYS A 56 5.35 -0.27 11.18
CA LYS A 56 5.33 -0.12 12.63
C LYS A 56 5.00 -1.45 13.30
N ALA A 57 5.84 -1.89 14.23
CA ALA A 57 5.50 -2.99 15.13
C ALA A 57 4.52 -2.51 16.22
N ASN A 58 3.75 -3.41 16.82
CA ASN A 58 2.77 -3.01 17.85
C ASN A 58 3.41 -2.28 19.04
N ASN A 59 4.65 -2.64 19.38
CA ASN A 59 5.39 -2.08 20.51
C ASN A 59 6.23 -0.85 20.14
N GLU A 60 6.18 -0.40 18.88
CA GLU A 60 6.91 0.78 18.42
C GLU A 60 6.02 2.03 18.46
N PRO A 61 6.55 3.18 18.93
CA PRO A 61 5.76 4.41 19.06
C PRO A 61 5.45 5.06 17.71
N SER A 62 6.24 4.80 16.67
CA SER A 62 6.17 5.50 15.39
C SER A 62 6.46 4.57 14.21
N PHE A 63 5.96 4.96 13.03
CA PHE A 63 6.29 4.29 11.78
C PHE A 63 7.74 4.57 11.40
N ALA A 64 8.47 3.53 11.03
CA ALA A 64 9.78 3.62 10.40
C ALA A 64 9.62 3.58 8.87
N HIS A 65 10.39 4.43 8.17
CA HIS A 65 10.47 4.40 6.71
C HIS A 65 11.24 3.17 6.25
N MET A 66 10.70 2.43 5.30
CA MET A 66 11.31 1.20 4.77
C MET A 66 11.95 1.47 3.40
N ILE A 67 11.20 2.07 2.49
CA ILE A 67 11.65 2.32 1.12
C ILE A 67 10.78 3.39 0.44
N THR A 68 11.39 4.09 -0.52
CA THR A 68 10.72 4.92 -1.52
C THR A 68 10.88 4.26 -2.89
N MET A 69 9.78 4.11 -3.63
CA MET A 69 9.75 3.61 -5.00
C MET A 69 9.21 4.67 -5.95
N GLN A 70 9.83 4.79 -7.12
CA GLN A 70 9.33 5.64 -8.19
C GLN A 70 8.21 4.91 -8.96
N PRO A 71 7.19 5.65 -9.44
CA PRO A 71 6.21 5.06 -10.35
C PRO A 71 6.89 4.58 -11.63
N GLY A 72 6.36 3.50 -12.20
CA GLY A 72 6.89 2.87 -13.40
C GLY A 72 5.76 2.50 -14.36
N SER A 73 6.09 1.77 -15.42
CA SER A 73 5.06 1.28 -16.36
C SER A 73 4.26 0.08 -15.83
N LEU A 74 4.61 -0.41 -14.63
CA LEU A 74 4.00 -1.58 -14.01
C LEU A 74 2.84 -1.14 -13.12
N ARG A 75 1.73 -1.90 -13.16
CA ARG A 75 0.56 -1.67 -12.30
C ARG A 75 0.63 -2.38 -10.96
N ARG A 76 1.66 -3.20 -10.75
CA ARG A 76 1.85 -4.00 -9.54
C ARG A 76 3.27 -3.82 -9.05
N TYR A 77 3.37 -3.48 -7.77
CA TYR A 77 4.64 -3.26 -7.10
C TYR A 77 4.73 -4.20 -5.91
N GLN A 78 5.96 -4.52 -5.56
CA GLN A 78 6.26 -5.41 -4.45
C GLN A 78 7.49 -4.90 -3.69
N PHE A 79 7.43 -5.00 -2.38
CA PHE A 79 8.54 -4.79 -1.47
C PHE A 79 8.70 -6.03 -0.60
N LEU A 80 9.91 -6.54 -0.49
CA LEU A 80 10.24 -7.67 0.38
C LEU A 80 10.93 -7.15 1.64
N ASP A 81 10.24 -7.21 2.77
CA ASP A 81 10.79 -6.90 4.08
C ASP A 81 11.49 -8.13 4.67
N THR A 82 12.81 -8.11 4.65
CA THR A 82 13.67 -9.17 5.19
C THR A 82 14.14 -8.92 6.62
N ASN A 83 13.77 -7.79 7.23
CA ASN A 83 14.33 -7.33 8.50
C ASN A 83 13.37 -7.48 9.70
N LEU A 84 12.39 -8.37 9.60
CA LEU A 84 11.41 -8.61 10.67
C LEU A 84 12.02 -9.21 11.93
N TYR A 85 13.04 -10.05 11.78
CA TYR A 85 13.63 -10.81 12.88
C TYR A 85 14.77 -10.11 13.61
N ARG A 86 15.26 -8.97 13.10
CA ARG A 86 16.43 -8.29 13.66
C ARG A 86 16.14 -7.47 14.93
N GLY A 87 14.95 -7.58 15.53
CA GLY A 87 14.65 -6.81 16.74
C GLY A 87 13.45 -7.15 17.63
N ILE A 88 12.35 -7.80 17.20
CA ILE A 88 11.16 -7.84 18.09
C ILE A 88 10.29 -9.10 17.98
N ASN A 89 10.08 -9.76 19.13
CA ASN A 89 8.85 -10.46 19.50
C ASN A 89 7.65 -9.47 19.53
N GLY A 90 7.23 -8.91 18.39
CA GLY A 90 6.37 -7.70 18.43
C GLY A 90 5.45 -7.44 17.27
N GLY A 91 5.11 -8.46 16.47
CA GLY A 91 3.92 -8.34 15.66
C GLY A 91 2.65 -8.30 16.54
N PRO A 92 1.48 -7.89 16.01
CA PRO A 92 1.21 -7.61 14.60
C PRO A 92 1.97 -6.40 14.04
N PHE A 93 2.36 -6.47 12.77
CA PHE A 93 3.00 -5.37 12.07
C PHE A 93 1.97 -4.59 11.28
N THR A 94 2.02 -3.26 11.35
CA THR A 94 1.22 -2.39 10.50
C THR A 94 2.09 -1.82 9.40
N TYR A 95 1.71 -2.03 8.15
CA TYR A 95 2.32 -1.39 7.00
C TYR A 95 1.47 -0.22 6.55
N ARG A 96 2.14 0.82 6.08
CA ARG A 96 1.52 2.01 5.51
C ARG A 96 2.16 2.32 4.17
N LEU A 97 1.33 2.51 3.16
CA LEU A 97 1.70 3.05 1.87
C LEU A 97 1.28 4.52 1.84
N VAL A 98 2.24 5.41 1.60
CA VAL A 98 1.99 6.81 1.29
C VAL A 98 2.26 7.01 -0.20
N VAL A 99 1.25 7.47 -0.92
CA VAL A 99 1.35 7.80 -2.34
C VAL A 99 1.45 9.32 -2.45
N HIS A 100 2.61 9.80 -2.85
CA HIS A 100 2.84 11.21 -3.10
C HIS A 100 2.31 11.55 -4.49
N THR A 101 1.37 12.48 -4.57
CA THR A 101 0.83 12.94 -5.86
C THR A 101 0.93 14.45 -6.00
N SER A 102 0.84 14.95 -7.23
CA SER A 102 0.82 16.40 -7.52
C SER A 102 -0.36 17.15 -6.90
N THR A 103 -1.41 16.43 -6.48
CA THR A 103 -2.61 17.01 -5.85
C THR A 103 -2.65 16.79 -4.33
N GLY A 104 -1.71 16.03 -3.77
CA GLY A 104 -1.61 15.73 -2.34
C GLY A 104 -1.24 14.29 -2.04
N ASP A 105 -1.03 13.98 -0.76
CA ASP A 105 -0.67 12.63 -0.33
C ASP A 105 -1.90 11.76 -0.07
N GLN A 106 -1.87 10.52 -0.53
CA GLN A 106 -2.85 9.50 -0.18
C GLN A 106 -2.21 8.46 0.73
N THR A 107 -2.93 7.96 1.74
CA THR A 107 -2.40 7.00 2.70
C THR A 107 -3.28 5.75 2.79
N TYR A 108 -2.64 4.58 2.72
CA TYR A 108 -3.27 3.26 2.86
C TYR A 108 -2.57 2.48 3.96
N THR A 109 -3.29 1.64 4.69
CA THR A 109 -2.73 0.83 5.77
C THR A 109 -3.21 -0.61 5.69
N THR A 110 -2.34 -1.56 6.03
CA THR A 110 -2.67 -2.97 6.16
C THR A 110 -1.98 -3.57 7.38
N VAL A 111 -2.61 -4.54 8.02
CA VAL A 111 -2.11 -5.17 9.25
C VAL A 111 -1.76 -6.61 8.96
N LEU A 112 -0.52 -6.96 9.23
CA LEU A 112 -0.02 -8.32 9.21
C LEU A 112 -0.11 -8.92 10.62
N SER A 113 -1.14 -9.74 10.83
CA SER A 113 -1.35 -10.49 12.07
C SER A 113 -0.34 -11.63 12.22
N THR A 114 0.21 -11.82 13.42
CA THR A 114 1.22 -12.85 13.75
C THR A 114 0.68 -14.26 13.90
N THR A 115 -0.61 -14.49 13.67
CA THR A 115 -1.24 -15.78 13.91
C THR A 115 -1.88 -16.33 12.64
N PRO A 116 -1.41 -17.49 12.12
CA PRO A 116 -2.37 -18.46 11.64
C PRO A 116 -3.32 -18.72 12.81
N SER A 117 -4.62 -18.55 12.59
CA SER A 117 -5.62 -18.88 13.60
C SER A 117 -5.33 -20.28 14.15
N ALA A 118 -5.52 -20.50 15.46
CA ALA A 118 -5.34 -21.82 16.06
C ALA A 118 -6.13 -22.92 15.32
N VAL A 119 -7.22 -22.52 14.64
CA VAL A 119 -8.04 -23.31 13.72
C VAL A 119 -7.24 -23.82 12.51
N GLN A 120 -6.41 -22.99 11.87
CA GLN A 120 -5.58 -23.43 10.73
C GLN A 120 -4.55 -24.49 11.14
N ARG A 121 -4.01 -24.40 12.37
CA ARG A 121 -3.04 -25.34 12.93
C ARG A 121 -3.69 -26.67 13.35
N SER A 122 -4.91 -26.64 13.89
CA SER A 122 -5.61 -27.86 14.29
C SER A 122 -6.08 -28.69 13.08
N TRP A 123 -6.52 -28.06 11.99
CA TRP A 123 -6.92 -28.78 10.78
C TRP A 123 -5.78 -29.58 10.12
N GLY A 124 -4.55 -29.06 10.15
CA GLY A 124 -3.37 -29.78 9.63
C GLY A 124 -3.02 -31.00 10.48
N SER A 125 -3.10 -30.87 11.81
CA SER A 125 -2.86 -31.97 12.74
C SER A 125 -3.92 -33.07 12.65
N ILE A 126 -5.21 -32.69 12.57
CA ILE A 126 -6.33 -33.63 12.44
C ILE A 126 -6.24 -34.43 11.13
N LYS A 127 -5.92 -33.78 10.00
CA LYS A 127 -5.73 -34.51 8.72
C LYS A 127 -4.55 -35.49 8.74
N SER A 128 -3.58 -35.31 9.63
CA SER A 128 -2.47 -36.24 9.79
C SER A 128 -2.81 -37.47 10.63
N MET A 129 -3.92 -37.45 11.38
CA MET A 129 -4.34 -38.56 12.25
C MET A 129 -5.25 -39.58 11.56
N PHE A 130 -5.77 -39.26 10.38
CA PHE A 130 -6.66 -40.12 9.59
C PHE A 130 -6.01 -40.64 8.30
N ARG A 131 -4.69 -40.80 8.31
CA ARG A 131 -3.89 -41.41 7.25
C ARG A 131 -3.19 -42.64 7.79
#